data_AF-A0A519M1W0-F1
#
_entry.id   AF-A0A519M1W0-F1
#
_cell.length_a   1.000
_cell.length_b   1.000
_cell.length_c   1.000
_cell.angle_alpha   90.00
_cell.angle_beta   90.00
_cell.angle_gamma   90.00
#
_symmetry.space_group_name_H-M   'P 1'
#
loop_
_entity.id
_entity.type
_entity.pdbx_description
1 polymer ?
#
loop_
_entity_poly.entity_id
_entity_poly.type
_entity_poly.pdbx_seq_one_letter_code
_entity_poly.pdbx_strand_id
1 'polypeptide(L)'
;MVVSATAAANNAISRSPATRASVNRPLWVWLAIGVLGYLAFPWYAQQDSNGLLAIGQVFSSEQAGNGLMQAALLGRPWLWLGLVGLAIAAAGAVLPAGRRQGAVLAVGGAVGLLALLLSGFAIGGRGWAFDWLNQMLGELGARQPGIGWGGFVVLSALLVLTAFGVARRGFFKGDLFVAAAVLACGSLLALFIVFPVLKALSAAFFLEDGPFSLGVLWERIAHERNFGLSCVSGGQRCGVAWNTLFLGLMTATSTTLLGTFMALMAERASRRYARPLNIVALLPIITPPFVVGLGLILLFGRAGVFNQFLEYAFGITPSRWFYGWFGVWVAQTFAFTPIAFIIMRGVVQGVAPSLEEAAQTLRASPHK
;
A
#
# COMPACT_ATOMS: atom_id res chain seq x y z
N MET A 1 15.71 43.59 -32.68
CA MET A 1 15.34 42.52 -33.64
C MET A 1 16.56 41.79 -34.22
N VAL A 2 17.65 41.58 -33.45
CA VAL A 2 18.88 40.87 -33.92
C VAL A 2 19.39 39.81 -32.91
N VAL A 3 18.72 39.62 -31.76
CA VAL A 3 19.16 38.66 -30.72
C VAL A 3 18.48 37.28 -30.85
N SER A 4 17.52 37.10 -31.78
CA SER A 4 16.73 35.86 -31.88
C SER A 4 17.32 34.78 -32.81
N ALA A 5 18.37 35.09 -33.59
CA ALA A 5 18.88 34.15 -34.59
C ALA A 5 20.02 33.24 -34.07
N THR A 6 20.77 33.69 -33.06
CA THR A 6 21.91 32.93 -32.51
C THR A 6 21.51 31.86 -31.49
N ALA A 7 20.31 31.95 -30.89
CA ALA A 7 19.78 30.93 -29.98
C ALA A 7 19.23 29.68 -30.71
N ALA A 8 18.86 29.81 -31.99
CA ALA A 8 18.36 28.69 -32.80
C ALA A 8 19.49 27.80 -33.35
N ALA A 9 20.70 28.32 -33.47
CA ALA A 9 21.84 27.59 -34.03
C ALA A 9 22.50 26.60 -33.04
N ASN A 10 22.39 26.84 -31.73
CA ASN A 10 23.02 25.99 -30.70
C ASN A 10 22.17 24.80 -30.23
N ASN A 11 20.90 24.69 -30.65
CA ASN A 11 20.06 23.52 -30.36
C ASN A 11 20.15 22.43 -31.45
N ALA A 12 20.98 22.62 -32.46
CA ALA A 12 21.26 21.64 -33.50
C ALA A 12 22.47 20.74 -33.15
N ILE A 13 22.68 20.44 -31.86
CA ILE A 13 23.58 19.36 -31.43
C ILE A 13 22.94 18.03 -31.83
N SER A 14 23.28 17.59 -33.04
CA SER A 14 23.39 16.20 -33.49
C SER A 14 22.73 15.15 -32.59
N ARG A 15 21.40 14.99 -32.69
CA ARG A 15 20.79 13.71 -32.34
C ARG A 15 21.14 12.75 -33.46
N SER A 16 22.23 12.00 -33.30
CA SER A 16 22.51 10.85 -34.15
C SER A 16 21.25 9.96 -34.20
N PRO A 17 20.90 9.39 -35.36
CA PRO A 17 19.80 8.44 -35.41
C PRO A 17 20.14 7.29 -34.46
N ALA A 18 19.41 7.24 -33.34
CA ALA A 18 19.57 6.21 -32.34
C ALA A 18 19.51 4.85 -33.05
N THR A 19 20.64 4.14 -33.10
CA THR A 19 20.70 2.81 -33.71
C THR A 19 19.68 1.91 -33.00
N ARG A 20 19.08 0.94 -33.71
CA ARG A 20 18.07 0.02 -33.11
C ARG A 20 18.55 -0.58 -31.78
N ALA A 21 19.85 -0.82 -31.64
CA ALA A 21 20.48 -1.29 -30.42
C ALA A 21 20.33 -0.31 -29.23
N SER A 22 20.47 1.00 -29.45
CA SER A 22 20.36 2.01 -28.39
C SER A 22 18.93 2.18 -27.85
N VAL A 23 17.90 2.03 -28.70
CA VAL A 23 16.48 2.15 -28.32
C VAL A 23 15.98 0.93 -27.55
N ASN A 24 16.55 -0.25 -27.82
CA ASN A 24 16.18 -1.50 -27.15
C ASN A 24 17.15 -1.90 -26.03
N ARG A 25 18.20 -1.12 -25.75
CA ARG A 25 19.16 -1.38 -24.65
C ARG A 25 18.47 -1.69 -23.31
N PRO A 26 17.48 -0.90 -22.84
CA PRO A 26 16.81 -1.19 -21.57
C PRO A 26 16.11 -2.56 -21.56
N LEU A 27 15.58 -3.02 -22.70
CA LEU A 27 14.94 -4.33 -22.81
C LEU A 27 15.94 -5.45 -22.59
N TRP A 28 17.09 -5.36 -23.26
CA TRP A 28 18.16 -6.36 -23.14
C TRP A 28 18.76 -6.42 -21.74
N VAL A 29 18.89 -5.27 -21.06
CA VAL A 29 19.36 -5.22 -19.67
C VAL A 29 18.40 -5.97 -18.75
N TRP A 30 17.09 -5.71 -18.84
CA TRP A 30 16.11 -6.40 -18.00
C TRP A 30 15.92 -7.89 -18.34
N LEU A 31 16.05 -8.27 -19.62
CA LEU A 31 16.12 -9.67 -20.02
C LEU A 31 17.34 -10.38 -19.42
N ALA A 32 18.51 -9.73 -19.46
CA ALA A 32 19.73 -10.27 -18.85
C ALA A 32 19.57 -10.41 -17.34
N ILE A 33 18.98 -9.42 -16.66
CA ILE A 33 18.66 -9.50 -15.21
C ILE A 33 17.73 -10.69 -14.93
N GLY A 34 16.69 -10.89 -15.73
CA GLY A 34 15.78 -12.04 -15.59
C GLY A 34 16.48 -13.38 -15.77
N VAL A 35 17.31 -13.52 -16.81
CA VAL A 35 18.09 -14.74 -17.03
C VAL A 35 19.11 -14.97 -15.92
N LEU A 36 19.79 -13.93 -15.45
CA LEU A 36 20.70 -14.01 -14.30
C LEU A 36 19.96 -14.42 -13.03
N GLY A 37 18.73 -13.97 -12.81
CA GLY A 37 17.87 -14.42 -11.71
C GLY A 37 17.64 -15.94 -11.71
N TYR A 38 17.51 -16.54 -12.90
CA TYR A 38 17.35 -17.99 -13.08
C TYR A 38 18.63 -18.82 -12.88
N LEU A 39 19.81 -18.19 -12.88
CA LEU A 39 21.10 -18.88 -12.90
C LEU A 39 21.97 -18.59 -11.68
N ALA A 40 21.96 -17.35 -11.18
CA ALA A 40 22.94 -16.86 -10.22
C ALA A 40 22.45 -16.90 -8.76
N PHE A 41 21.14 -17.03 -8.51
CA PHE A 41 20.57 -16.93 -7.17
C PHE A 41 19.73 -18.17 -6.82
N PRO A 42 19.64 -18.52 -5.52
CA PRO A 42 18.73 -19.57 -5.06
C PRO A 42 17.28 -19.23 -5.41
N TRP A 43 16.59 -20.19 -6.02
CA TRP A 43 15.20 -19.97 -6.44
C TRP A 43 14.22 -19.92 -5.27
N TYR A 44 14.44 -20.77 -4.26
CA TYR A 44 13.61 -20.88 -3.07
C TYR A 44 14.29 -20.28 -1.85
N ALA A 45 13.49 -19.82 -0.90
CA ALA A 45 13.93 -19.27 0.36
C ALA A 45 14.41 -20.41 1.28
N GLN A 46 15.63 -20.26 1.81
CA GLN A 46 16.18 -21.15 2.83
C GLN A 46 15.65 -20.77 4.21
N GLN A 47 15.23 -21.77 4.98
CA GLN A 47 14.67 -21.58 6.32
C GLN A 47 15.75 -21.21 7.35
N ASP A 48 16.95 -21.76 7.19
CA ASP A 48 18.01 -21.66 8.19
C ASP A 48 19.08 -20.60 7.87
N SER A 49 19.02 -19.94 6.71
CA SER A 49 20.03 -18.95 6.31
C SER A 49 19.52 -17.94 5.30
N ASN A 50 20.18 -16.77 5.23
CA ASN A 50 19.92 -15.81 4.16
C ASN A 50 20.40 -16.39 2.82
N GLY A 51 19.50 -16.52 1.85
CA GLY A 51 19.80 -17.09 0.53
C GLY A 51 20.94 -16.39 -0.23
N LEU A 52 21.29 -15.14 0.10
CA LEU A 52 22.47 -14.48 -0.48
C LEU A 52 23.79 -15.15 -0.08
N LEU A 53 23.85 -15.78 1.09
CA LEU A 53 25.03 -16.52 1.53
C LEU A 53 25.18 -17.87 0.80
N ALA A 54 24.08 -18.38 0.23
CA ALA A 54 24.05 -19.66 -0.47
C ALA A 54 24.34 -19.54 -1.97
N ILE A 55 24.71 -18.35 -2.49
CA ILE A 55 25.01 -18.13 -3.92
C ILE A 55 26.08 -19.10 -4.45
N GLY A 56 27.11 -19.40 -3.65
CA GLY A 56 28.15 -20.36 -4.04
C GLY A 56 27.67 -21.81 -4.19
N GLN A 57 26.50 -22.15 -3.64
CA GLN A 57 25.95 -23.51 -3.62
C GLN A 57 24.84 -23.72 -4.66
N VAL A 58 24.59 -22.71 -5.48
CA VAL A 58 23.46 -22.65 -6.43
C VAL A 58 23.48 -23.74 -7.50
N PHE A 59 24.65 -24.33 -7.78
CA PHE A 59 24.83 -25.42 -8.72
C PHE A 59 25.09 -26.78 -8.07
N SER A 60 25.33 -26.81 -6.75
CA SER A 60 25.78 -28.01 -6.03
C SER A 60 24.78 -28.53 -5.01
N SER A 61 23.85 -27.70 -4.54
CA SER A 61 22.86 -28.06 -3.52
C SER A 61 21.44 -28.05 -4.07
N GLU A 62 20.67 -29.10 -3.77
CA GLU A 62 19.26 -29.19 -4.16
C GLU A 62 18.40 -28.13 -3.47
N GLN A 63 18.76 -27.71 -2.26
CA GLN A 63 18.03 -26.70 -1.50
C GLN A 63 18.35 -25.27 -1.97
N ALA A 64 19.61 -25.01 -2.35
CA ALA A 64 20.05 -23.71 -2.85
C ALA A 64 19.99 -23.57 -4.37
N GLY A 65 19.51 -24.60 -5.08
CA GLY A 65 19.52 -24.67 -6.53
C GLY A 65 18.89 -23.45 -7.21
N ASN A 66 19.51 -22.96 -8.29
CA ASN A 66 18.92 -21.92 -9.12
C ASN A 66 17.65 -22.40 -9.85
N GLY A 67 16.90 -21.46 -10.42
CA GLY A 67 15.64 -21.77 -11.09
C GLY A 67 15.78 -22.79 -12.22
N LEU A 68 16.88 -22.75 -12.99
CA LEU A 68 17.11 -23.67 -14.09
C LEU A 68 17.37 -25.10 -13.59
N MET A 69 18.23 -25.27 -12.59
CA MET A 69 18.52 -26.54 -11.93
C MET A 69 17.26 -27.11 -11.29
N GLN A 70 16.48 -26.28 -10.61
CA GLN A 70 15.19 -26.67 -10.03
C GLN A 70 14.22 -27.18 -11.09
N ALA A 71 14.17 -26.53 -12.26
CA ALA A 71 13.28 -26.91 -13.36
C ALA A 71 13.73 -28.18 -14.10
N ALA A 72 15.04 -28.31 -14.34
CA ALA A 72 15.59 -29.34 -15.21
C ALA A 72 15.95 -30.64 -14.47
N LEU A 73 16.47 -30.55 -13.24
CA LEU A 73 17.04 -31.68 -12.51
C LEU A 73 16.20 -32.09 -11.29
N LEU A 74 15.50 -31.14 -10.67
CA LEU A 74 14.76 -31.37 -9.41
C LEU A 74 13.24 -31.51 -9.61
N GLY A 75 12.80 -31.80 -10.83
CA GLY A 75 11.42 -32.18 -11.13
C GLY A 75 10.37 -31.09 -10.91
N ARG A 76 10.73 -29.80 -11.12
CA ARG A 76 9.81 -28.66 -10.97
C ARG A 76 9.48 -28.00 -12.31
N PRO A 77 8.70 -28.66 -13.20
CA PRO A 77 8.52 -28.22 -14.57
C PRO A 77 7.77 -26.89 -14.72
N TRP A 78 6.98 -26.48 -13.73
CA TRP A 78 6.26 -25.19 -13.77
C TRP A 78 7.19 -23.97 -13.88
N LEU A 79 8.45 -24.10 -13.44
CA LEU A 79 9.44 -23.03 -13.55
C LEU A 79 9.85 -22.76 -15.00
N TRP A 80 9.63 -23.69 -15.94
CA TRP A 80 9.84 -23.46 -17.36
C TRP A 80 8.91 -22.37 -17.92
N LEU A 81 7.72 -22.20 -17.35
CA LEU A 81 6.76 -21.20 -17.83
C LEU A 81 7.28 -19.77 -17.68
N GLY A 82 8.07 -19.49 -16.63
CA GLY A 82 8.74 -18.20 -16.47
C GLY A 82 9.85 -17.98 -17.52
N LEU A 83 10.62 -19.02 -17.85
CA LEU A 83 11.61 -18.98 -18.93
C LEU A 83 10.96 -18.80 -20.31
N VAL A 84 9.83 -19.45 -20.56
CA VAL A 84 9.03 -19.24 -21.78
C VAL A 84 8.58 -17.79 -21.89
N GLY A 85 8.12 -17.18 -20.78
CA GLY A 85 7.79 -15.76 -20.74
C GLY A 85 8.97 -14.84 -21.10
N LEU A 86 10.15 -15.10 -20.52
CA LEU A 86 11.39 -14.39 -20.86
C LEU A 86 11.80 -14.60 -22.32
N ALA A 87 11.65 -15.81 -22.87
CA ALA A 87 11.96 -16.11 -24.26
C ALA A 87 11.03 -15.37 -25.24
N ILE A 88 9.73 -15.29 -24.93
CA ILE A 88 8.77 -14.48 -25.71
C ILE A 88 9.14 -13.00 -25.63
N ALA A 89 9.50 -12.49 -24.44
CA ALA A 89 9.96 -11.13 -24.30
C ALA A 89 11.28 -10.85 -25.05
N ALA A 90 12.20 -11.82 -25.11
CA ALA A 90 13.42 -11.74 -25.90
C ALA A 90 13.14 -11.68 -27.40
N ALA A 91 12.20 -12.49 -27.90
CA ALA A 91 11.72 -12.38 -29.29
C ALA A 91 11.13 -10.99 -29.57
N GLY A 92 10.39 -10.43 -28.59
CA GLY A 92 9.91 -9.05 -28.62
C GLY A 92 11.06 -8.02 -28.70
N ALA A 93 12.16 -8.20 -27.97
CA ALA A 93 13.28 -7.26 -27.96
C ALA A 93 14.03 -7.15 -29.30
N VAL A 94 13.96 -8.18 -30.14
CA VAL A 94 14.55 -8.19 -31.50
C VAL A 94 13.72 -7.38 -32.50
N LEU A 95 12.40 -7.25 -32.27
CA LEU A 95 11.50 -6.52 -33.15
C LEU A 95 11.80 -5.00 -33.19
N PRO A 96 11.46 -4.31 -34.30
CA PRO A 96 11.59 -2.87 -34.40
C PRO A 96 10.66 -2.16 -33.39
N ALA A 97 11.13 -1.02 -32.89
CA ALA A 97 10.39 -0.18 -31.96
C ALA A 97 9.00 0.17 -32.49
N GLY A 98 7.95 -0.25 -31.77
CA GLY A 98 6.56 0.02 -32.14
C GLY A 98 5.55 -0.79 -31.35
N ARG A 99 4.28 -0.65 -31.71
CA ARG A 99 3.14 -1.29 -31.01
C ARG A 99 3.21 -2.81 -31.03
N ARG A 100 3.69 -3.41 -32.12
CA ARG A 100 3.85 -4.88 -32.24
C ARG A 100 4.88 -5.41 -31.25
N GLN A 101 6.03 -4.76 -31.13
CA GLN A 101 7.01 -5.09 -30.09
C GLN A 101 6.41 -4.91 -28.69
N GLY A 102 5.67 -3.82 -28.45
CA GLY A 102 4.99 -3.61 -27.18
C GLY A 102 4.02 -4.74 -26.81
N ALA A 103 3.25 -5.23 -27.79
CA ALA A 103 2.33 -6.35 -27.58
C ALA A 103 3.07 -7.66 -27.22
N VAL A 104 4.15 -8.00 -27.94
CA VAL A 104 4.93 -9.22 -27.66
C VAL A 104 5.61 -9.15 -26.29
N LEU A 105 6.18 -8.00 -25.94
CA LEU A 105 6.78 -7.77 -24.61
C LEU A 105 5.75 -7.86 -23.48
N ALA A 106 4.59 -7.23 -23.67
CA ALA A 106 3.52 -7.27 -22.67
C ALA A 106 2.99 -8.70 -22.47
N VAL A 107 2.81 -9.45 -23.55
CA VAL A 107 2.36 -10.84 -23.49
C VAL A 107 3.42 -11.73 -22.85
N GLY A 108 4.67 -11.67 -23.30
CA GLY A 108 5.75 -12.49 -22.74
C GLY A 108 5.99 -12.22 -21.26
N GLY A 109 6.08 -10.94 -20.89
CA GLY A 109 6.19 -10.52 -19.49
C GLY A 109 5.00 -10.98 -18.65
N ALA A 110 3.77 -10.74 -19.10
CA ALA A 110 2.56 -11.09 -18.34
C ALA A 110 2.37 -12.60 -18.22
N VAL A 111 2.61 -13.37 -19.28
CA VAL A 111 2.52 -14.84 -19.24
C VAL A 111 3.53 -15.41 -18.27
N GLY A 112 4.79 -14.99 -18.34
CA GLY A 112 5.81 -15.45 -17.39
C GLY A 112 5.48 -15.05 -15.95
N LEU A 113 5.07 -13.78 -15.74
CA LEU A 113 4.74 -13.26 -14.42
C LEU A 113 3.55 -14.00 -13.80
N LEU A 114 2.44 -14.12 -14.55
CA LEU A 114 1.24 -14.80 -14.08
C LEU A 114 1.49 -16.28 -13.86
N ALA A 115 2.22 -16.96 -14.75
CA ALA A 115 2.52 -18.37 -14.57
C ALA A 115 3.35 -18.62 -13.30
N LEU A 116 4.38 -17.81 -13.04
CA LEU A 116 5.18 -17.94 -11.82
C LEU A 116 4.37 -17.60 -10.57
N LEU A 117 3.57 -16.53 -10.59
CA LEU A 117 2.69 -16.18 -9.47
C LEU A 117 1.66 -17.30 -9.20
N LEU A 118 0.97 -17.78 -10.24
CA LEU A 118 0.02 -18.88 -10.10
C LEU A 118 0.69 -20.13 -9.55
N SER A 119 1.87 -20.50 -10.04
CA SER A 119 2.63 -21.63 -9.46
C SER A 119 3.01 -21.39 -8.00
N GLY A 120 3.39 -20.17 -7.64
CA GLY A 120 3.75 -19.77 -6.27
C GLY A 120 2.59 -19.81 -5.29
N PHE A 121 1.36 -19.52 -5.74
CA PHE A 121 0.16 -19.55 -4.92
C PHE A 121 -0.56 -20.90 -4.94
N ALA A 122 -0.47 -21.64 -6.05
CA ALA A 122 -1.12 -22.94 -6.18
C ALA A 122 -0.32 -24.07 -5.51
N ILE A 123 1.01 -23.96 -5.42
CA ILE A 123 1.88 -24.98 -4.83
C ILE A 123 2.46 -24.46 -3.52
N GLY A 124 2.06 -25.06 -2.40
CA GLY A 124 2.51 -24.70 -1.07
C GLY A 124 3.58 -25.64 -0.50
N GLY A 125 3.91 -25.43 0.77
CA GLY A 125 4.94 -26.21 1.49
C GLY A 125 4.57 -27.68 1.76
N ARG A 126 3.31 -28.08 1.53
CA ARG A 126 2.82 -29.45 1.74
C ARG A 126 2.21 -30.10 0.48
N GLY A 127 2.35 -29.48 -0.70
CA GLY A 127 1.68 -29.90 -1.93
C GLY A 127 0.74 -28.80 -2.44
N TRP A 128 -0.37 -29.18 -3.10
CA TRP A 128 -1.34 -28.21 -3.61
C TRP A 128 -1.96 -27.36 -2.49
N ALA A 129 -2.07 -26.05 -2.72
CA ALA A 129 -2.67 -25.10 -1.78
C ALA A 129 -4.20 -25.20 -1.73
N PHE A 130 -4.81 -25.81 -2.74
CA PHE A 130 -6.26 -25.97 -2.85
C PHE A 130 -6.62 -27.44 -3.03
N ASP A 131 -7.59 -27.93 -2.27
CA ASP A 131 -7.97 -29.35 -2.27
C ASP A 131 -8.51 -29.83 -3.62
N TRP A 132 -9.19 -28.97 -4.37
CA TRP A 132 -9.68 -29.30 -5.71
C TRP A 132 -8.56 -29.63 -6.70
N LEU A 133 -7.35 -29.08 -6.50
CA LEU A 133 -6.18 -29.41 -7.33
C LEU A 133 -5.66 -30.82 -7.02
N ASN A 134 -5.70 -31.25 -5.75
CA ASN A 134 -5.38 -32.63 -5.39
C ASN A 134 -6.33 -33.62 -6.08
N GLN A 135 -7.62 -33.27 -6.19
CA GLN A 135 -8.63 -34.11 -6.84
C GLN A 135 -8.47 -34.18 -8.36
N MET A 136 -8.12 -33.06 -9.01
CA MET A 136 -8.01 -32.99 -10.48
C MET A 136 -6.66 -33.47 -11.03
N LEU A 137 -5.56 -33.16 -10.33
CA LEU A 137 -4.19 -33.37 -10.82
C LEU A 137 -3.42 -34.44 -10.05
N GLY A 138 -4.02 -35.00 -8.99
CA GLY A 138 -3.36 -35.92 -8.07
C GLY A 138 -2.51 -35.22 -7.02
N GLU A 139 -2.03 -35.98 -6.04
CA GLU A 139 -1.18 -35.46 -4.97
C GLU A 139 0.19 -35.03 -5.49
N LEU A 140 0.57 -33.78 -5.19
CA LEU A 140 1.90 -33.29 -5.53
C LEU A 140 2.90 -33.68 -4.42
N GLY A 141 3.76 -34.67 -4.69
CA GLY A 141 4.84 -35.06 -3.77
C GLY A 141 5.93 -33.99 -3.57
N ALA A 142 5.96 -32.97 -4.43
CA ALA A 142 6.95 -31.90 -4.39
C ALA A 142 6.49 -30.75 -3.48
N ARG A 143 7.25 -30.48 -2.42
CA ARG A 143 7.03 -29.33 -1.53
C ARG A 143 7.65 -28.09 -2.13
N GLN A 144 6.96 -26.95 -2.07
CA GLN A 144 7.48 -25.67 -2.53
C GLN A 144 7.71 -24.73 -1.34
N PRO A 145 8.98 -24.46 -0.97
CA PRO A 145 9.30 -23.40 -0.03
C PRO A 145 8.95 -22.02 -0.62
N GLY A 146 8.99 -20.97 0.20
CA GLY A 146 8.77 -19.60 -0.27
C GLY A 146 9.71 -19.23 -1.43
N ILE A 147 9.28 -18.31 -2.30
CA ILE A 147 10.12 -17.83 -3.41
C ILE A 147 11.30 -17.04 -2.83
N GLY A 148 12.52 -17.38 -3.25
CA GLY A 148 13.78 -16.76 -2.84
C GLY A 148 14.20 -15.61 -3.75
N TRP A 149 15.48 -15.23 -3.64
CA TRP A 149 16.06 -14.10 -4.38
C TRP A 149 16.03 -14.29 -5.90
N GLY A 150 16.24 -15.51 -6.41
CA GLY A 150 16.18 -15.78 -7.84
C GLY A 150 14.79 -15.51 -8.42
N GLY A 151 13.75 -16.03 -7.77
CA GLY A 151 12.37 -15.77 -8.19
C GLY A 151 11.97 -14.29 -8.03
N PHE A 152 12.43 -13.60 -6.97
CA PHE A 152 12.20 -12.16 -6.82
C PHE A 152 12.77 -11.34 -7.99
N VAL A 153 14.02 -11.61 -8.39
CA VAL A 153 14.68 -10.93 -9.51
C VAL A 153 13.93 -11.20 -10.82
N VAL A 154 13.52 -12.45 -11.06
CA VAL A 154 12.78 -12.84 -12.26
C VAL A 154 11.40 -12.20 -12.33
N LEU A 155 10.63 -12.24 -11.24
CA LEU A 155 9.31 -11.62 -11.16
C LEU A 155 9.41 -10.10 -11.39
N SER A 156 10.42 -9.45 -10.81
CA SER A 156 10.69 -8.02 -11.03
C SER A 156 11.03 -7.73 -12.49
N ALA A 157 11.89 -8.54 -13.11
CA ALA A 157 12.24 -8.38 -14.52
C ALA A 157 11.03 -8.57 -15.45
N LEU A 158 10.23 -9.61 -15.23
CA LEU A 158 9.01 -9.89 -16.02
C LEU A 158 7.98 -8.76 -15.85
N LEU A 159 7.83 -8.22 -14.65
CA LEU A 159 6.95 -7.07 -14.40
C LEU A 159 7.42 -5.83 -15.17
N VAL A 160 8.72 -5.52 -15.14
CA VAL A 160 9.26 -4.37 -15.88
C VAL A 160 9.15 -4.57 -17.39
N LEU A 161 9.40 -5.77 -17.90
CA LEU A 161 9.22 -6.09 -19.32
C LEU A 161 7.75 -5.96 -19.75
N THR A 162 6.82 -6.37 -18.88
CA THR A 162 5.38 -6.14 -19.08
C THR A 162 5.08 -4.64 -19.16
N ALA A 163 5.62 -3.84 -18.24
CA ALA A 163 5.44 -2.40 -18.20
C ALA A 163 5.99 -1.70 -19.45
N PHE A 164 7.17 -2.10 -19.92
CA PHE A 164 7.74 -1.61 -21.17
C PHE A 164 6.88 -1.99 -22.38
N GLY A 165 6.30 -3.18 -22.37
CA GLY A 165 5.32 -3.60 -23.37
C GLY A 165 4.09 -2.70 -23.40
N VAL A 166 3.52 -2.40 -22.22
CA VAL A 166 2.37 -1.51 -22.06
C VAL A 166 2.69 -0.08 -22.52
N ALA A 167 3.84 0.48 -22.14
CA ALA A 167 4.30 1.78 -22.60
C ALA A 167 4.39 1.85 -24.14
N ARG A 168 5.02 0.86 -24.79
CA ARG A 168 5.17 0.83 -26.25
C ARG A 168 3.86 0.64 -27.01
N ARG A 169 2.76 0.28 -26.34
CA ARG A 169 1.40 0.26 -26.92
C ARG A 169 0.71 1.63 -26.94
N GLY A 170 1.31 2.65 -26.31
CA GLY A 170 0.80 4.03 -26.26
C GLY A 170 0.23 4.45 -24.92
N PHE A 171 0.23 3.58 -23.91
CA PHE A 171 -0.10 3.95 -22.52
C PHE A 171 1.05 4.76 -21.90
N PHE A 172 0.76 5.54 -20.86
CA PHE A 172 1.74 6.39 -20.16
C PHE A 172 2.55 7.32 -21.10
N LYS A 173 1.93 7.76 -22.21
CA LYS A 173 2.59 8.57 -23.26
C LYS A 173 3.83 7.91 -23.87
N GLY A 174 3.97 6.58 -23.74
CA GLY A 174 5.13 5.84 -24.22
C GLY A 174 6.35 5.86 -23.30
N ASP A 175 6.25 6.46 -22.12
CA ASP A 175 7.36 6.54 -21.17
C ASP A 175 7.58 5.19 -20.45
N LEU A 176 8.75 4.58 -20.69
CA LEU A 176 9.13 3.30 -20.14
C LEU A 176 9.33 3.35 -18.62
N PHE A 177 9.91 4.44 -18.11
CA PHE A 177 10.21 4.59 -16.69
C PHE A 177 8.92 4.80 -15.90
N VAL A 178 8.06 5.71 -16.36
CA VAL A 178 6.76 5.97 -15.72
C VAL A 178 5.90 4.72 -15.70
N ALA A 179 5.83 3.98 -16.81
CA ALA A 179 5.08 2.73 -16.85
C ALA A 179 5.64 1.70 -15.85
N ALA A 180 6.97 1.51 -15.81
CA ALA A 180 7.60 0.58 -14.87
C ALA A 180 7.35 0.97 -13.40
N ALA A 181 7.48 2.26 -13.06
CA ALA A 181 7.22 2.76 -11.72
C ALA A 181 5.75 2.54 -11.30
N VAL A 182 4.79 2.87 -12.18
CA VAL A 182 3.36 2.70 -11.89
C VAL A 182 3.00 1.23 -11.71
N LEU A 183 3.48 0.33 -12.59
CA LEU A 183 3.19 -1.09 -12.47
C LEU A 183 3.88 -1.71 -11.26
N ALA A 184 5.10 -1.30 -10.91
CA ALA A 184 5.81 -1.76 -9.71
C ALA A 184 5.12 -1.30 -8.41
N CYS A 185 4.77 -0.03 -8.30
CA CYS A 185 4.01 0.47 -7.14
C CYS A 185 2.63 -0.21 -7.06
N GLY A 186 1.96 -0.38 -8.20
CA GLY A 186 0.68 -1.09 -8.29
C GLY A 186 0.77 -2.55 -7.85
N SER A 187 1.82 -3.27 -8.26
CA SER A 187 2.02 -4.66 -7.86
C SER A 187 2.35 -4.80 -6.38
N LEU A 188 3.15 -3.88 -5.82
CA LEU A 188 3.46 -3.87 -4.39
C LEU A 188 2.21 -3.58 -3.56
N LEU A 189 1.39 -2.60 -3.96
CA LEU A 189 0.11 -2.33 -3.32
C LEU A 189 -0.83 -3.54 -3.42
N ALA A 190 -0.88 -4.20 -4.58
CA ALA A 190 -1.68 -5.40 -4.75
C ALA A 190 -1.22 -6.55 -3.84
N LEU A 191 0.09 -6.78 -3.73
CA LEU A 191 0.66 -7.90 -2.98
C LEU A 191 0.62 -7.68 -1.45
N PHE A 192 0.92 -6.46 -0.98
CA PHE A 192 1.07 -6.18 0.46
C PHE A 192 -0.17 -5.57 1.11
N ILE A 193 -1.10 -5.01 0.32
CA ILE A 193 -2.32 -4.38 0.86
C ILE A 193 -3.54 -5.14 0.37
N VAL A 194 -3.74 -5.24 -0.94
CA VAL A 194 -4.98 -5.83 -1.49
C VAL A 194 -5.07 -7.32 -1.16
N PHE A 195 -4.01 -8.09 -1.37
CA PHE A 195 -4.03 -9.54 -1.15
C PHE A 195 -4.31 -9.93 0.32
N PRO A 196 -3.63 -9.38 1.34
CA PRO A 196 -3.95 -9.69 2.74
C PRO A 196 -5.37 -9.28 3.13
N VAL A 197 -5.85 -8.13 2.63
CA VAL A 197 -7.23 -7.68 2.86
C VAL A 197 -8.23 -8.67 2.25
N LEU A 198 -8.05 -9.06 0.99
CA LEU A 198 -8.91 -10.06 0.34
C LEU A 198 -8.87 -11.41 1.07
N LYS A 199 -7.70 -11.84 1.55
CA LYS A 199 -7.55 -13.09 2.32
C LYS A 199 -8.23 -13.01 3.69
N ALA A 200 -8.16 -11.86 4.36
CA ALA A 200 -8.87 -11.63 5.61
C ALA A 200 -10.39 -11.61 5.38
N LEU A 201 -10.84 -10.97 4.29
CA LEU A 201 -12.25 -10.93 3.92
C LEU A 201 -12.77 -12.31 3.47
N SER A 202 -11.94 -13.13 2.82
CA SER A 202 -12.35 -14.47 2.38
C SER A 202 -12.72 -15.36 3.57
N ALA A 203 -12.07 -15.17 4.73
CA ALA A 203 -12.41 -15.88 5.96
C ALA A 203 -13.87 -15.64 6.42
N ALA A 204 -14.51 -14.55 5.98
CA ALA A 204 -15.91 -14.29 6.27
C ALA A 204 -16.87 -15.27 5.56
N PHE A 205 -16.45 -15.88 4.45
CA PHE A 205 -17.27 -16.73 3.58
C PHE A 205 -17.13 -18.25 3.82
N PHE A 206 -16.06 -18.67 4.51
CA PHE A 206 -15.78 -20.09 4.77
C PHE A 206 -16.14 -20.48 6.21
N LEU A 207 -16.77 -21.65 6.36
CA LEU A 207 -16.91 -22.32 7.66
C LEU A 207 -15.58 -22.96 8.09
N GLU A 208 -15.45 -23.30 9.37
CA GLU A 208 -14.31 -24.06 9.90
C GLU A 208 -14.13 -25.42 9.18
N ASP A 209 -15.22 -25.98 8.65
CA ASP A 209 -15.24 -27.26 7.92
C ASP A 209 -15.08 -27.14 6.40
N GLY A 210 -14.85 -25.93 5.87
CA GLY A 210 -14.54 -25.70 4.45
C GLY A 210 -15.67 -25.40 3.44
N PRO A 211 -16.99 -25.56 3.70
CA PRO A 211 -17.98 -25.16 2.70
C PRO A 211 -18.13 -23.64 2.60
N PHE A 212 -18.31 -23.15 1.37
CA PHE A 212 -18.70 -21.77 1.09
C PHE A 212 -20.18 -21.58 1.44
N SER A 213 -20.51 -20.63 2.32
CA SER A 213 -21.90 -20.34 2.68
C SER A 213 -22.16 -18.84 2.76
N LEU A 214 -23.04 -18.37 1.87
CA LEU A 214 -23.58 -16.99 1.91
C LEU A 214 -24.48 -16.77 3.14
N GLY A 215 -25.11 -17.82 3.67
CA GLY A 215 -25.93 -17.74 4.88
C GLY A 215 -25.11 -17.38 6.12
N VAL A 216 -23.93 -17.99 6.27
CA VAL A 216 -23.01 -17.72 7.39
C VAL A 216 -22.44 -16.31 7.33
N LEU A 217 -22.16 -15.79 6.14
CA LEU A 217 -21.79 -14.39 5.97
C LEU A 217 -22.87 -13.46 6.54
N TRP A 218 -24.14 -13.71 6.19
CA TRP A 218 -25.27 -12.93 6.67
C TRP A 218 -25.43 -13.02 8.19
N GLU A 219 -25.36 -14.23 8.76
CA GLU A 219 -25.43 -14.45 10.21
C GLU A 219 -24.31 -13.72 10.96
N ARG A 220 -23.07 -13.75 10.44
CA ARG A 220 -21.92 -13.06 11.03
C ARG A 220 -22.05 -11.53 10.96
N ILE A 221 -22.56 -10.99 9.85
CA ILE A 221 -22.74 -9.54 9.68
C ILE A 221 -23.91 -9.06 10.52
N ALA A 222 -25.08 -9.67 10.34
CA ALA A 222 -26.34 -9.30 11.00
C ALA A 222 -26.44 -9.77 12.47
N HIS A 223 -25.33 -10.30 13.03
CA HIS A 223 -25.26 -10.75 14.40
C HIS A 223 -25.70 -9.64 15.37
N GLU A 224 -26.48 -9.99 16.39
CA GLU A 224 -27.01 -9.03 17.38
C GLU A 224 -25.90 -8.24 18.10
N ARG A 225 -24.73 -8.85 18.27
CA ARG A 225 -23.53 -8.17 18.79
C ARG A 225 -23.08 -6.94 17.96
N ASN A 226 -23.30 -6.98 16.64
CA ASN A 226 -22.88 -5.91 15.74
C ASN A 226 -23.93 -4.79 15.68
N PHE A 227 -25.21 -5.15 15.49
CA PHE A 227 -26.29 -4.22 15.18
C PHE A 227 -27.42 -4.16 16.22
N GLY A 228 -27.33 -4.92 17.32
CA GLY A 228 -28.34 -4.97 18.36
C GLY A 228 -28.60 -3.62 19.01
N LEU A 229 -29.88 -3.34 19.28
CA LEU A 229 -30.36 -2.09 19.90
C LEU A 229 -30.76 -2.30 21.35
N SER A 230 -30.20 -3.31 22.02
CA SER A 230 -30.56 -3.67 23.39
C SER A 230 -30.38 -2.52 24.39
N CYS A 231 -29.51 -1.55 24.11
CA CYS A 231 -29.39 -0.30 24.89
C CYS A 231 -30.68 0.54 24.98
N VAL A 232 -31.57 0.44 24.00
CA VAL A 232 -32.85 1.17 23.99
C VAL A 232 -33.92 0.42 24.77
N SER A 233 -33.84 -0.92 24.79
CA SER A 233 -34.82 -1.80 25.44
C SER A 233 -34.42 -2.23 26.86
N GLY A 234 -33.50 -1.52 27.52
CA GLY A 234 -33.09 -1.77 28.92
C GLY A 234 -31.82 -2.60 29.12
N GLY A 235 -31.13 -2.98 28.04
CA GLY A 235 -29.81 -3.61 28.06
C GLY A 235 -28.67 -2.61 28.31
N GLN A 236 -27.49 -3.11 28.69
CA GLN A 236 -26.37 -2.24 29.10
C GLN A 236 -25.53 -1.65 27.95
N ARG A 237 -25.63 -2.17 26.71
CA ARG A 237 -24.75 -1.78 25.60
C ARG A 237 -25.44 -1.88 24.24
N CYS A 238 -25.26 -0.88 23.37
CA CYS A 238 -25.64 -1.00 21.96
C CYS A 238 -24.63 -1.88 21.20
N GLY A 239 -25.02 -2.37 20.03
CA GLY A 239 -24.14 -3.08 19.11
C GLY A 239 -22.89 -2.28 18.74
N VAL A 240 -21.81 -2.99 18.44
CA VAL A 240 -20.49 -2.39 18.15
C VAL A 240 -20.54 -1.42 16.97
N ALA A 241 -21.38 -1.69 15.97
CA ALA A 241 -21.54 -0.82 14.80
C ALA A 241 -22.08 0.56 15.20
N TRP A 242 -23.10 0.61 16.05
CA TRP A 242 -23.71 1.87 16.52
C TRP A 242 -22.75 2.67 17.39
N ASN A 243 -22.04 2.02 18.32
CA ASN A 243 -21.05 2.70 19.14
C ASN A 243 -19.91 3.29 18.29
N THR A 244 -19.44 2.53 17.29
CA THR A 244 -18.36 2.98 16.39
C THR A 244 -18.83 4.12 15.50
N LEU A 245 -20.06 4.06 14.98
CA LEU A 245 -20.64 5.13 14.17
C LEU A 245 -20.80 6.41 14.98
N PHE A 246 -21.38 6.33 16.19
CA PHE A 246 -21.53 7.46 17.09
C PHE A 246 -20.18 8.10 17.43
N LEU A 247 -19.22 7.28 17.84
CA LEU A 247 -17.88 7.75 18.18
C LEU A 247 -17.19 8.37 16.95
N GLY A 248 -17.29 7.74 15.79
CA GLY A 248 -16.73 8.23 14.54
C GLY A 248 -17.30 9.58 14.12
N LEU A 249 -18.62 9.77 14.21
CA LEU A 249 -19.28 11.04 13.91
C LEU A 249 -18.88 12.15 14.89
N MET A 250 -18.83 11.84 16.19
CA MET A 250 -18.40 12.79 17.22
C MET A 250 -16.94 13.21 17.04
N THR A 251 -16.04 12.26 16.76
CA THR A 251 -14.63 12.51 16.48
C THR A 251 -14.45 13.29 15.17
N ALA A 252 -15.14 12.92 14.09
CA ALA A 252 -15.03 13.61 12.81
C ALA A 252 -15.50 15.07 12.93
N THR A 253 -16.62 15.30 13.64
CA THR A 253 -17.16 16.64 13.86
C THR A 253 -16.22 17.47 14.73
N SER A 254 -15.78 16.95 15.89
CA SER A 254 -14.90 17.69 16.79
C SER A 254 -13.55 18.02 16.13
N THR A 255 -12.91 17.05 15.47
CA THR A 255 -11.61 17.25 14.80
C THR A 255 -11.69 18.22 13.64
N THR A 256 -12.77 18.17 12.85
CA THR A 256 -12.99 19.12 11.75
C THR A 256 -13.22 20.53 12.27
N LEU A 257 -14.04 20.69 13.30
CA LEU A 257 -14.29 22.00 13.92
C LEU A 257 -13.00 22.59 14.51
N LEU A 258 -12.26 21.82 15.32
CA LEU A 258 -10.99 22.27 15.91
C LEU A 258 -9.94 22.54 14.83
N GLY A 259 -9.79 21.64 13.86
CA GLY A 259 -8.85 21.78 12.75
C GLY A 259 -9.14 23.02 11.90
N THR A 260 -10.41 23.29 11.61
CA THR A 260 -10.85 24.49 10.88
C THR A 260 -10.56 25.76 11.69
N PHE A 261 -10.89 25.76 12.98
CA PHE A 261 -10.63 26.91 13.85
C PHE A 261 -9.13 27.22 13.93
N MET A 262 -8.29 26.20 14.12
CA MET A 262 -6.84 26.37 14.11
C MET A 262 -6.31 26.80 12.75
N ALA A 263 -6.86 26.31 11.64
CA ALA A 263 -6.46 26.70 10.29
C ALA A 263 -6.76 28.18 10.02
N LEU A 264 -7.96 28.64 10.36
CA LEU A 264 -8.35 30.05 10.26
C LEU A 264 -7.46 30.92 11.17
N MET A 265 -7.21 30.49 12.40
CA MET A 265 -6.34 31.22 13.31
C MET A 265 -4.88 31.27 12.82
N ALA A 266 -4.36 30.19 12.23
CA ALA A 266 -3.00 30.15 11.70
C ALA A 266 -2.81 31.04 10.46
N GLU A 267 -3.82 31.11 9.58
CA GLU A 267 -3.71 31.80 8.28
C GLU A 267 -4.26 33.23 8.28
N ARG A 268 -5.22 33.56 9.15
CA ARG A 268 -5.89 34.87 9.16
C ARG A 268 -5.68 35.66 10.46
N ALA A 269 -5.22 35.04 11.56
CA ALA A 269 -4.88 35.78 12.77
C ALA A 269 -3.46 36.38 12.72
N SER A 270 -3.11 37.18 13.73
CA SER A 270 -1.83 37.86 13.77
C SER A 270 -0.65 36.86 13.78
N ARG A 271 0.43 37.24 13.07
CA ARG A 271 1.63 36.40 12.83
C ARG A 271 2.30 35.90 14.12
N ARG A 272 2.02 36.54 15.26
CA ARG A 272 2.54 36.20 16.60
C ARG A 272 2.02 34.85 17.09
N TYR A 273 0.76 34.50 16.81
CA TYR A 273 0.14 33.25 17.27
C TYR A 273 0.26 32.11 16.25
N ALA A 274 0.45 32.43 14.97
CA ALA A 274 0.52 31.44 13.89
C ALA A 274 1.67 30.43 14.06
N ARG A 275 2.89 30.89 14.38
CA ARG A 275 4.05 30.00 14.55
C ARG A 275 3.93 29.00 15.71
N PRO A 276 3.67 29.42 16.96
CA PRO A 276 3.54 28.47 18.07
C PRO A 276 2.34 27.53 17.88
N LEU A 277 1.22 28.02 17.35
CA LEU A 277 0.05 27.20 17.06
C LEU A 277 0.38 26.09 16.06
N ASN A 278 1.09 26.41 14.98
CA ASN A 278 1.50 25.42 13.97
C ASN A 278 2.35 24.31 14.59
N ILE A 279 3.27 24.66 15.49
CA ILE A 279 4.13 23.67 16.14
C ILE A 279 3.29 22.79 17.06
N VAL A 280 2.52 23.39 17.96
CA VAL A 280 1.70 22.66 18.96
C VAL A 280 0.64 21.79 18.28
N ALA A 281 -0.03 22.30 17.25
CA ALA A 281 -1.06 21.58 16.51
C ALA A 281 -0.50 20.36 15.75
N LEU A 282 0.79 20.34 15.42
CA LEU A 282 1.42 19.22 14.72
C LEU A 282 2.10 18.22 15.66
N LEU A 283 2.35 18.55 16.93
CA LEU A 283 2.97 17.62 17.88
C LEU A 283 2.28 16.24 17.95
N PRO A 284 0.93 16.14 18.00
CA PRO A 284 0.27 14.85 18.18
C PRO A 284 0.43 13.89 17.00
N ILE A 285 0.75 14.39 15.79
CA ILE A 285 0.93 13.53 14.61
C ILE A 285 2.29 12.84 14.60
N ILE A 286 3.29 13.43 15.26
CA ILE A 286 4.65 12.88 15.37
C ILE A 286 4.72 11.89 16.53
N THR A 287 3.93 12.10 17.59
CA THR A 287 3.90 11.19 18.72
C THR A 287 3.17 9.90 18.37
N PRO A 288 3.76 8.71 18.65
CA PRO A 288 3.05 7.45 18.44
C PRO A 288 1.69 7.45 19.14
N PRO A 289 0.63 6.89 18.53
CA PRO A 289 -0.73 6.98 19.06
C PRO A 289 -0.87 6.39 20.47
N PHE A 290 -0.05 5.38 20.79
CA PHE A 290 0.00 4.79 22.12
C PHE A 290 0.50 5.78 23.20
N VAL A 291 1.46 6.65 22.87
CA VAL A 291 2.01 7.65 23.79
C VAL A 291 0.93 8.68 24.17
N VAL A 292 0.15 9.14 23.19
CA VAL A 292 -0.97 10.06 23.42
C VAL A 292 -2.01 9.42 24.35
N GLY A 293 -2.36 8.15 24.10
CA GLY A 293 -3.31 7.41 24.94
C GLY A 293 -2.83 7.25 26.39
N LEU A 294 -1.58 6.83 26.59
CA LEU A 294 -0.98 6.72 27.92
C LEU A 294 -0.90 8.07 28.64
N GLY A 295 -0.48 9.13 27.93
CA GLY A 295 -0.40 10.47 28.51
C GLY A 295 -1.74 10.96 29.04
N LEU A 296 -2.82 10.75 28.26
CA LEU A 296 -4.17 11.07 28.69
C LEU A 296 -4.66 10.20 29.87
N ILE A 297 -4.29 8.91 29.90
CA ILE A 297 -4.60 8.04 31.05
C ILE A 297 -3.84 8.48 32.30
N LEU A 298 -2.58 8.89 32.20
CA LEU A 298 -1.80 9.40 33.33
C LEU A 298 -2.29 10.77 33.81
N LEU A 299 -2.94 11.55 32.93
CA LEU A 299 -3.52 12.83 33.29
C LEU A 299 -4.93 12.69 33.89
N PHE A 300 -5.83 11.97 33.21
CA PHE A 300 -7.27 11.89 33.51
C PHE A 300 -7.76 10.53 34.00
N GLY A 301 -6.90 9.52 34.07
CA GLY A 301 -7.23 8.22 34.66
C GLY A 301 -7.49 8.31 36.16
N ARG A 302 -7.92 7.21 36.78
CA ARG A 302 -8.34 7.22 38.20
C ARG A 302 -7.24 7.70 39.15
N ALA A 303 -5.99 7.28 38.91
CA ALA A 303 -4.81 7.73 39.65
C ALA A 303 -4.07 8.89 38.93
N GLY A 304 -4.74 9.54 37.98
CA GLY A 304 -4.13 10.60 37.17
C GLY A 304 -4.05 11.93 37.91
N VAL A 305 -3.09 12.76 37.49
CA VAL A 305 -2.77 14.04 38.14
C VAL A 305 -4.00 14.92 38.32
N PHE A 306 -4.89 14.97 37.31
CA PHE A 306 -6.09 15.79 37.36
C PHE A 306 -7.09 15.32 38.42
N ASN A 307 -7.37 14.01 38.50
CA ASN A 307 -8.32 13.48 39.48
C ASN A 307 -7.76 13.55 40.91
N GLN A 308 -6.45 13.33 41.08
CA GLN A 308 -5.79 13.49 42.38
C GLN A 308 -5.82 14.96 42.85
N PHE A 309 -5.64 15.91 41.93
CA PHE A 309 -5.80 17.33 42.23
C PHE A 309 -7.24 17.68 42.63
N LEU A 310 -8.25 17.14 41.93
CA LEU A 310 -9.66 17.37 42.27
C LEU A 310 -10.04 16.81 43.65
N GLU A 311 -9.49 15.66 44.03
CA GLU A 311 -9.66 15.10 45.36
C GLU A 311 -9.03 16.00 46.43
N TYR A 312 -7.79 16.43 46.22
CA TYR A 312 -7.09 17.31 47.16
C TYR A 312 -7.74 18.69 47.31
N ALA A 313 -8.11 19.33 46.21
CA ALA A 313 -8.59 20.70 46.21
C ALA A 313 -10.10 20.83 46.50
N PHE A 314 -10.91 19.85 46.07
CA PHE A 314 -12.37 19.93 46.10
C PHE A 314 -13.04 18.74 46.79
N GLY A 315 -12.28 17.74 47.29
CA GLY A 315 -12.83 16.55 47.93
C GLY A 315 -13.58 15.60 46.98
N ILE A 316 -13.41 15.77 45.66
CA ILE A 316 -14.10 14.96 44.66
C ILE A 316 -13.40 13.62 44.53
N THR A 317 -14.09 12.51 44.85
CA THR A 317 -13.50 11.17 44.79
C THR A 317 -13.15 10.76 43.35
N PRO A 318 -11.93 10.25 43.10
CA PRO A 318 -11.52 9.83 41.77
C PRO A 318 -12.36 8.67 41.22
N SER A 319 -13.13 8.95 40.17
CA SER A 319 -13.94 7.95 39.46
C SER A 319 -13.29 7.48 38.17
N ARG A 320 -13.89 6.49 37.51
CA ARG A 320 -13.42 5.93 36.23
C ARG A 320 -14.02 6.63 35.01
N TRP A 321 -14.46 7.89 35.15
CA TRP A 321 -15.19 8.64 34.12
C TRP A 321 -14.46 8.72 32.77
N PHE A 322 -13.12 8.75 32.78
CA PHE A 322 -12.31 8.77 31.57
C PHE A 322 -12.19 7.40 30.88
N TYR A 323 -12.45 6.29 31.59
CA TYR A 323 -12.45 4.93 31.01
C TYR A 323 -13.82 4.61 30.40
N GLY A 324 -14.08 5.19 29.24
CA GLY A 324 -15.33 4.98 28.50
C GLY A 324 -15.31 5.69 27.15
N TRP A 325 -16.49 5.85 26.55
CA TRP A 325 -16.63 6.51 25.25
C TRP A 325 -16.03 7.93 25.26
N PHE A 326 -16.18 8.67 26.37
CA PHE A 326 -15.69 10.04 26.50
C PHE A 326 -14.17 10.12 26.38
N GLY A 327 -13.43 9.29 27.12
CA GLY A 327 -11.97 9.30 27.05
C GLY A 327 -11.45 8.87 25.67
N VAL A 328 -12.12 7.90 25.03
CA VAL A 328 -11.79 7.50 23.65
C VAL A 328 -12.05 8.66 22.68
N TRP A 329 -13.19 9.33 22.79
CA TRP A 329 -13.54 10.49 21.95
C TRP A 329 -12.55 11.64 22.10
N VAL A 330 -12.16 11.99 23.33
CA VAL A 330 -11.16 13.03 23.62
C VAL A 330 -9.79 12.63 23.05
N ALA A 331 -9.35 11.40 23.28
CA ALA A 331 -8.08 10.91 22.77
C ALA A 331 -8.01 10.92 21.23
N GLN A 332 -9.08 10.45 20.57
CA GLN A 332 -9.18 10.48 19.12
C GLN A 332 -9.26 11.90 18.59
N THR A 333 -10.00 12.79 19.25
CA THR A 333 -10.08 14.20 18.87
C THR A 333 -8.69 14.82 18.89
N PHE A 334 -7.93 14.61 19.95
CA PHE A 334 -6.57 15.14 20.06
C PHE A 334 -5.62 14.55 19.00
N ALA A 335 -5.70 13.23 18.75
CA ALA A 335 -4.83 12.55 17.80
C ALA A 335 -5.10 12.91 16.32
N PHE A 336 -6.37 13.13 15.95
CA PHE A 336 -6.77 13.37 14.55
C PHE A 336 -6.93 14.85 14.17
N THR A 337 -7.04 15.75 15.16
CA THR A 337 -7.08 17.21 14.93
C THR A 337 -5.92 17.75 14.07
N PRO A 338 -4.65 17.29 14.21
CA PRO A 338 -3.55 17.74 13.36
C PRO A 338 -3.79 17.46 11.86
N ILE A 339 -4.36 16.30 11.55
CA ILE A 339 -4.66 15.89 10.17
C ILE A 339 -5.75 16.80 9.58
N ALA A 340 -6.83 17.01 10.34
CA ALA A 340 -7.89 17.94 9.95
C ALA A 340 -7.37 19.37 9.74
N PHE A 341 -6.49 19.84 10.62
CA PHE A 341 -5.83 21.14 10.51
C PHE A 341 -5.02 21.30 9.21
N ILE A 342 -4.19 20.32 8.84
CA ILE A 342 -3.39 20.38 7.59
C ILE A 342 -4.29 20.45 6.36
N ILE A 343 -5.34 19.62 6.32
CA ILE A 343 -6.30 19.58 5.20
C ILE A 343 -7.03 20.93 5.10
N MET A 344 -7.61 21.42 6.21
CA MET A 344 -8.36 22.67 6.23
C MET A 344 -7.49 23.89 5.94
N ARG A 345 -6.24 23.89 6.38
CA ARG A 345 -5.28 24.94 6.05
C ARG A 345 -5.05 25.05 4.54
N GLY A 346 -4.90 23.92 3.85
CA GLY A 346 -4.79 23.90 2.39
C GLY A 346 -6.03 24.48 1.69
N VAL A 347 -7.22 24.20 2.22
CA VAL A 347 -8.48 24.79 1.73
C VAL A 347 -8.52 26.30 1.96
N VAL A 348 -8.20 26.78 3.16
CA VAL A 348 -8.20 28.23 3.51
C VAL A 348 -7.18 29.01 2.67
N GLN A 349 -6.02 28.41 2.38
CA GLN A 349 -5.00 29.02 1.51
C GLN A 349 -5.43 29.05 0.03
N GLY A 350 -6.32 28.15 -0.39
CA GLY A 350 -6.86 28.13 -1.74
C GLY A 350 -7.87 29.24 -2.03
N VAL A 351 -8.44 29.89 -0.99
CA VAL A 351 -9.35 31.03 -1.17
C VAL A 351 -8.56 32.28 -1.50
N ALA A 352 -8.85 32.89 -2.65
CA ALA A 352 -8.17 34.09 -3.11
C ALA A 352 -8.47 35.30 -2.19
N PRO A 353 -7.46 36.07 -1.76
CA PRO A 353 -7.66 37.25 -0.90
C PRO A 353 -8.64 38.27 -1.47
N SER A 354 -8.73 38.41 -2.79
CA SER A 354 -9.65 39.34 -3.46
C SER A 354 -11.12 39.05 -3.19
N LEU A 355 -11.49 37.79 -2.91
CA LEU A 355 -12.86 37.44 -2.52
C LEU A 355 -13.19 37.98 -1.11
N GLU A 356 -12.21 37.96 -0.20
CA GLU A 356 -12.37 38.51 1.15
C GLU A 356 -12.45 40.04 1.11
N GLU A 357 -11.62 40.70 0.28
CA GLU A 357 -11.67 42.15 0.06
C GLU A 357 -13.00 42.61 -0.56
N ALA A 358 -13.53 41.83 -1.51
CA ALA A 358 -14.85 42.08 -2.09
C ALA A 358 -15.97 41.95 -1.04
N ALA A 359 -15.92 40.93 -0.18
CA ALA A 359 -16.87 40.75 0.92
C ALA A 359 -16.82 41.91 1.92
N GLN A 360 -15.61 42.36 2.28
CA GLN A 360 -15.42 43.54 3.15
C GLN A 360 -15.99 44.81 2.52
N THR A 361 -15.83 44.98 1.20
CA THR A 361 -16.43 46.12 0.45
C THR A 361 -17.96 46.08 0.50
N LEU A 362 -18.56 44.88 0.50
CA LEU A 362 -20.00 44.67 0.73
C LEU A 362 -20.41 44.74 2.21
N ARG A 363 -19.54 45.25 3.09
CA ARG A 363 -19.73 45.43 4.54
C ARG A 363 -19.85 44.11 5.32
N ALA A 364 -19.27 43.02 4.83
CA ALA A 364 -19.07 41.83 5.65
C ALA A 364 -18.00 42.10 6.73
N SER A 365 -18.33 41.80 7.98
CA SER A 365 -17.36 41.82 9.09
C SER A 365 -16.49 40.57 9.04
N PRO A 366 -15.27 40.55 9.62
CA PRO A 366 -14.36 39.38 9.58
C PRO A 366 -14.93 38.03 10.07
N HIS A 367 -16.03 38.04 10.83
CA HIS A 367 -16.73 36.83 11.31
C HIS A 367 -17.95 36.42 10.47
N LYS A 368 -18.38 37.26 9.52
CA LYS A 368 -19.49 37.04 8.59
C LYS A 368 -18.92 36.70 7.23
#